data_AF-A0A1A8RXA8-F1
#
_entry.id   AF-A0A1A8RXA8-F1
#
_cell.length_a   1.000
_cell.length_b   1.000
_cell.length_c   1.000
_cell.angle_alpha   90.00
_cell.angle_beta   90.00
_cell.angle_gamma   90.00
#
_symmetry.space_group_name_H-M   'P 1'
#
loop_
_entity.id
_entity.type
_entity.pdbx_description
1 polymer ?
#
loop_
_entity_poly.entity_id
_entity_poly.type
_entity_poly.pdbx_seq_one_letter_code
_entity_poly.pdbx_strand_id
1 'polypeptide(L)'
;MTDSKMVSSDFTADERMEIESIKMYKKDLLDDIQKLKIEIDNVMAEILSFESAEESKTLEKNKQFSRGKKKFNMDPKKGVDYLVQNKLLDGGARSIAEFLYKEDGLNKTAIGEFLGERETLHLDTLKVFVELHEFADLNLVQALRQFL
;
A
#
# COMPACT_ATOMS: atom_id res chain seq x y z
N MET A 1 -43.16 6.37 -40.66
CA MET A 1 -43.04 5.84 -42.04
C MET A 1 -42.50 4.42 -41.92
N THR A 2 -43.35 3.43 -42.24
CA THR A 2 -43.05 2.12 -42.85
C THR A 2 -41.86 1.35 -42.24
N ASP A 3 -42.07 0.35 -41.38
CA ASP A 3 -42.46 -0.99 -41.85
C ASP A 3 -43.34 -1.73 -40.84
N SER A 4 -44.63 -1.78 -41.13
CA SER A 4 -45.62 -2.56 -40.40
C SER A 4 -46.53 -3.20 -41.44
N LYS A 5 -46.03 -4.29 -42.04
CA LYS A 5 -46.78 -5.37 -42.71
C LYS A 5 -45.83 -6.23 -43.56
N MET A 6 -45.53 -7.43 -43.05
CA MET A 6 -45.56 -8.72 -43.77
C MET A 6 -44.83 -9.77 -42.92
N VAL A 7 -45.48 -10.22 -41.84
CA VAL A 7 -45.15 -11.55 -41.30
C VAL A 7 -46.16 -12.49 -41.96
N SER A 8 -45.67 -13.22 -42.96
CA SER A 8 -46.41 -14.18 -43.77
C SER A 8 -47.24 -15.11 -42.91
N SER A 9 -48.50 -15.32 -43.29
CA SER A 9 -49.37 -16.36 -42.75
C SER A 9 -48.77 -17.74 -43.02
N ASP A 10 -48.92 -18.60 -42.01
CA ASP A 10 -48.74 -20.07 -42.03
C ASP A 10 -47.36 -20.64 -41.69
N PHE A 11 -46.87 -20.31 -40.49
CA PHE A 11 -45.98 -21.23 -39.76
C PHE A 11 -46.75 -22.50 -39.38
N THR A 12 -46.13 -23.65 -39.60
CA THR A 12 -46.60 -24.95 -39.08
C THR A 12 -46.61 -24.95 -37.54
N ALA A 13 -47.34 -25.89 -36.93
CA ALA A 13 -47.40 -25.98 -35.46
C ALA A 13 -45.99 -26.15 -34.85
N ASP A 14 -45.13 -26.90 -35.54
CA ASP A 14 -43.74 -27.15 -35.14
C ASP A 14 -42.89 -25.88 -35.18
N GLU A 15 -42.96 -25.10 -36.28
CA GLU A 15 -42.24 -23.82 -36.39
C GLU A 15 -42.70 -22.80 -35.33
N ARG A 16 -43.98 -22.80 -34.95
CA ARG A 16 -44.47 -21.91 -33.86
C ARG A 16 -43.93 -22.32 -32.50
N MET A 17 -43.84 -23.62 -32.22
CA MET A 17 -43.23 -24.14 -31.00
C MET A 17 -41.73 -23.80 -30.95
N GLU A 18 -41.03 -23.91 -32.08
CA GLU A 18 -39.61 -23.59 -32.19
C GLU A 18 -39.36 -22.08 -31.97
N ILE A 19 -40.18 -21.21 -32.58
CA ILE A 19 -40.12 -19.76 -32.34
C ILE A 19 -40.38 -19.41 -30.87
N GLU A 20 -41.34 -20.04 -30.21
CA GLU A 20 -41.58 -19.83 -28.77
C GLU A 20 -40.38 -20.28 -27.93
N SER A 21 -39.76 -21.42 -28.25
CA SER A 21 -38.56 -21.88 -27.55
C SER A 21 -37.38 -20.90 -27.72
N ILE A 22 -37.18 -20.35 -28.92
CA ILE A 22 -36.14 -19.35 -29.19
C ILE A 22 -36.42 -18.05 -28.44
N LYS A 23 -37.69 -17.60 -28.37
CA LYS A 23 -38.06 -16.42 -27.58
C LYS A 23 -37.81 -16.61 -26.10
N MET A 24 -38.15 -17.78 -25.55
CA MET A 24 -37.85 -18.11 -24.16
C MET A 24 -36.35 -18.09 -23.91
N TYR A 25 -35.57 -18.77 -24.75
CA TYR A 25 -34.10 -18.79 -24.63
C TYR A 25 -33.49 -17.39 -24.73
N LYS A 26 -33.98 -16.55 -25.65
CA LYS A 26 -33.55 -15.16 -25.77
C LYS A 26 -33.87 -14.37 -24.50
N LYS A 27 -35.03 -14.60 -23.89
CA LYS A 27 -35.42 -13.94 -22.64
C LYS A 27 -34.48 -14.36 -21.50
N ASP A 28 -34.19 -15.64 -21.37
CA ASP A 28 -33.28 -16.16 -20.34
C ASP A 28 -31.87 -15.58 -20.51
N LEU A 29 -31.37 -15.54 -21.74
CA LEU A 29 -30.06 -14.96 -22.04
C LEU A 29 -29.99 -13.46 -21.70
N LEU A 30 -31.06 -12.71 -21.97
CA LEU A 30 -31.13 -11.29 -21.59
C LEU A 30 -31.16 -11.11 -20.08
N ASP A 31 -31.90 -11.95 -19.37
CA ASP A 31 -31.97 -11.95 -17.91
C ASP A 31 -30.60 -12.31 -17.30
N ASP A 32 -29.85 -13.22 -17.90
CA ASP A 32 -28.48 -13.57 -17.46
C ASP A 32 -27.46 -12.46 -17.76
N ILE A 33 -27.55 -11.80 -18.93
CA ILE A 33 -26.71 -10.62 -19.23
C ILE A 33 -26.98 -9.51 -18.21
N GLN A 34 -28.23 -9.31 -17.80
CA GLN A 34 -28.59 -8.34 -16.76
C GLN A 34 -27.96 -8.71 -15.41
N LYS A 35 -28.03 -9.99 -15.00
CA LYS A 35 -27.39 -10.46 -13.75
C LYS A 35 -25.88 -10.26 -13.78
N LEU A 36 -25.23 -10.67 -14.87
CA LEU A 36 -23.78 -10.49 -15.03
C LEU A 36 -23.37 -9.02 -14.96
N LYS A 37 -24.18 -8.13 -15.55
CA LYS A 37 -23.94 -6.69 -15.45
C LYS A 37 -24.00 -6.19 -14.01
N ILE A 38 -25.01 -6.62 -13.25
CA ILE A 38 -25.15 -6.25 -11.83
C ILE A 38 -23.98 -6.79 -11.01
N GLU A 39 -23.54 -8.03 -11.27
CA GLU A 39 -22.36 -8.60 -10.61
C GLU A 39 -21.10 -7.81 -10.91
N ILE A 40 -20.88 -7.42 -12.18
CA ILE A 40 -19.74 -6.57 -12.57
C ILE A 40 -19.81 -5.22 -11.85
N ASP A 41 -20.97 -4.57 -11.82
CA ASP A 41 -21.14 -3.27 -11.16
C ASP A 41 -20.84 -3.37 -9.66
N ASN A 42 -21.26 -4.47 -9.00
CA ASN A 42 -20.97 -4.72 -7.59
C ASN A 42 -19.47 -4.96 -7.34
N VAL A 43 -18.82 -5.80 -8.15
CA VAL A 43 -17.38 -6.09 -8.03
C VAL A 43 -16.57 -4.80 -8.24
N MET A 44 -16.96 -3.96 -9.21
CA MET A 44 -16.30 -2.68 -9.45
C MET A 44 -16.45 -1.73 -8.24
N ALA A 45 -17.62 -1.69 -7.60
CA ALA A 45 -17.84 -0.90 -6.40
C ALA A 45 -16.98 -1.39 -5.21
N GLU A 46 -16.84 -2.71 -5.04
CA GLU A 46 -15.97 -3.30 -4.02
C GLU A 46 -14.49 -2.98 -4.25
N ILE A 47 -14.02 -3.05 -5.50
CA ILE A 47 -12.64 -2.69 -5.86
C ILE A 47 -12.36 -1.24 -5.50
N LEU A 48 -13.24 -0.30 -5.90
CA LEU A 48 -13.08 1.12 -5.59
C LEU A 48 -13.09 1.40 -4.08
N SER A 49 -13.96 0.71 -3.34
CA SER A 49 -13.99 0.81 -1.88
C SER A 49 -12.69 0.30 -1.25
N PHE A 50 -12.13 -0.79 -1.75
CA PHE A 50 -10.89 -1.37 -1.26
C PHE A 50 -9.69 -0.45 -1.53
N GLU A 51 -9.57 0.07 -2.76
CA GLU A 51 -8.52 1.02 -3.14
C GLU A 51 -8.52 2.28 -2.28
N SER A 52 -9.69 2.88 -2.06
CA SER A 52 -9.83 4.05 -1.20
C SER A 52 -9.43 3.77 0.24
N ALA A 53 -9.81 2.60 0.78
CA ALA A 53 -9.44 2.20 2.12
C ALA A 53 -7.92 1.97 2.26
N GLU A 54 -7.26 1.35 1.29
CA GLU A 54 -5.81 1.14 1.27
C GLU A 54 -5.03 2.45 1.12
N GLU A 55 -5.50 3.37 0.27
CA GLU A 55 -4.89 4.69 0.11
C GLU A 55 -4.98 5.50 1.41
N SER A 56 -6.14 5.49 2.08
CA SER A 56 -6.34 6.13 3.38
C SER A 56 -5.41 5.56 4.45
N LYS A 57 -5.28 4.23 4.55
CA LYS A 57 -4.36 3.58 5.49
C LYS A 57 -2.91 3.97 5.24
N THR A 58 -2.51 4.07 3.97
CA THR A 58 -1.14 4.46 3.58
C THR A 58 -0.84 5.90 3.97
N LEU A 59 -1.78 6.82 3.72
CA LEU A 59 -1.67 8.21 4.13
C LEU A 59 -1.57 8.36 5.66
N GLU A 60 -2.37 7.61 6.41
CA GLU A 60 -2.32 7.65 7.87
C GLU A 60 -1.01 7.09 8.42
N LYS A 61 -0.49 5.97 7.86
CA LYS A 61 0.83 5.44 8.23
C LYS A 61 1.95 6.46 7.95
N ASN A 62 1.93 7.12 6.80
CA ASN A 62 2.92 8.15 6.44
C ASN A 62 2.87 9.36 7.38
N LYS A 63 1.67 9.78 7.79
CA LYS A 63 1.49 10.85 8.79
C LYS A 63 2.03 10.42 10.16
N GLN A 64 1.73 9.20 10.60
CA GLN A 64 2.24 8.68 11.87
C GLN A 64 3.77 8.58 11.86
N PHE A 65 4.36 8.08 10.76
CA PHE A 65 5.80 8.02 10.59
C PHE A 65 6.46 9.40 10.67
N SER A 66 5.89 10.39 9.97
CA SER A 66 6.35 11.78 10.04
C SER A 66 6.26 12.37 11.45
N ARG A 67 5.22 12.02 12.22
CA ARG A 67 5.11 12.41 13.64
C ARG A 67 6.17 11.71 14.50
N GLY A 68 6.50 10.46 14.21
CA GLY A 68 7.58 9.73 14.85
C GLY A 68 8.94 10.40 14.63
N LYS A 69 9.25 10.81 13.39
CA LYS A 69 10.48 11.58 13.09
C LYS A 69 10.55 12.90 13.87
N LYS A 70 9.44 13.64 13.96
CA LYS A 70 9.38 14.86 14.78
C LYS A 70 9.59 14.59 16.26
N LYS A 71 9.06 13.48 16.79
CA LYS A 71 9.29 13.05 18.17
C LYS A 71 10.76 12.68 18.39
N PHE A 72 11.36 11.93 17.48
CA PHE A 72 12.79 11.59 17.51
C PHE A 72 13.67 12.83 17.57
N ASN A 73 13.38 13.83 16.74
CA ASN A 73 14.13 15.10 16.73
C ASN A 73 14.00 15.91 18.04
N MET A 74 12.97 15.65 18.85
CA MET A 74 12.75 16.30 20.15
C MET A 74 13.33 15.47 21.31
N ASP A 75 13.19 14.15 21.22
CA ASP A 75 13.63 13.17 22.21
C ASP A 75 13.87 11.84 21.46
N PRO A 76 15.15 11.47 21.21
CA PRO A 76 15.47 10.34 20.36
C PRO A 76 14.89 9.01 20.87
N LYS A 77 14.99 8.76 22.19
CA LYS A 77 14.48 7.53 22.82
C LYS A 77 12.97 7.44 22.68
N LYS A 78 12.23 8.51 23.03
CA LYS A 78 10.77 8.54 22.88
C LYS A 78 10.31 8.46 21.41
N GLY A 79 11.11 8.98 20.48
CA GLY A 79 10.86 8.88 19.05
C GLY A 79 10.91 7.45 18.56
N VAL A 80 11.98 6.72 18.89
CA VAL A 80 12.12 5.29 18.57
C VAL A 80 11.01 4.48 19.23
N ASP A 81 10.75 4.68 20.52
CA ASP A 81 9.67 3.99 21.24
C ASP A 81 8.31 4.21 20.56
N TYR A 82 8.00 5.45 20.16
CA TYR A 82 6.77 5.75 19.44
C TYR A 82 6.68 4.98 18.12
N LEU A 83 7.76 4.95 17.33
CA LEU A 83 7.79 4.24 16.06
C LEU A 83 7.61 2.73 16.26
N VAL A 84 8.27 2.15 17.27
CA VAL A 84 8.16 0.72 17.60
C VAL A 84 6.76 0.36 18.10
N GLN A 85 6.19 1.14 19.02
CA GLN A 85 4.84 0.91 19.54
C GLN A 85 3.76 1.00 18.45
N ASN A 86 3.94 1.87 17.46
CA ASN A 86 3.01 2.00 16.32
C ASN A 86 3.32 1.02 15.19
N LYS A 87 4.26 0.08 15.37
CA LYS A 87 4.69 -0.90 14.36
C LYS A 87 5.18 -0.25 13.06
N LEU A 88 5.76 0.94 13.18
CA LEU A 88 6.35 1.72 12.10
C LEU A 88 7.85 1.47 11.96
N LEU A 89 8.47 0.95 13.02
CA LEU A 89 9.86 0.55 13.09
C LEU A 89 9.95 -0.72 13.92
N ASP A 90 10.86 -1.62 13.57
CA ASP A 90 11.16 -2.77 14.41
C ASP A 90 12.16 -2.39 15.51
N GLY A 91 12.01 -2.95 16.71
CA GLY A 91 12.81 -2.59 17.89
C GLY A 91 14.23 -3.16 17.90
N GLY A 92 14.63 -3.88 16.84
CA GLY A 92 15.97 -4.42 16.71
C GLY A 92 17.02 -3.36 16.35
N ALA A 93 18.23 -3.52 16.88
CA ALA A 93 19.37 -2.62 16.63
C ALA A 93 19.63 -2.37 15.14
N ARG A 94 19.50 -3.41 14.30
CA ARG A 94 19.68 -3.30 12.84
C ARG A 94 18.63 -2.41 12.20
N SER A 95 17.36 -2.64 12.53
CA SER A 95 16.23 -1.89 11.99
C SER A 95 16.31 -0.41 12.40
N ILE A 96 16.69 -0.14 13.64
CA ILE A 96 16.92 1.23 14.14
C ILE A 96 18.12 1.87 13.43
N ALA A 97 19.24 1.16 13.25
CA ALA A 97 20.40 1.68 12.54
C ALA A 97 20.08 2.03 11.08
N GLU A 98 19.32 1.19 10.38
CA GLU A 98 18.86 1.47 9.02
C GLU A 98 17.92 2.68 8.97
N PHE A 99 17.04 2.85 9.94
CA PHE A 99 16.21 4.05 10.09
C PHE A 99 17.07 5.31 10.26
N LEU A 100 18.05 5.28 11.15
CA LEU A 100 18.93 6.43 11.40
C LEU A 100 19.81 6.77 10.18
N TYR A 101 20.18 5.77 9.37
CA TYR A 101 21.04 5.93 8.20
C TYR A 101 20.28 6.38 6.95
N LYS A 102 19.10 5.81 6.69
CA LYS A 102 18.36 6.00 5.43
C LYS A 102 17.31 7.12 5.49
N GLU A 103 16.78 7.45 6.66
CA GLU A 103 15.64 8.36 6.75
C GLU A 103 16.03 9.84 6.72
N ASP A 104 15.47 10.54 5.74
CA ASP A 104 15.56 11.99 5.64
C ASP A 104 14.76 12.72 6.73
N GLY A 105 15.25 13.89 7.14
CA GLY A 105 14.55 14.77 8.09
C GLY A 105 14.79 14.43 9.57
N LEU A 106 15.71 13.51 9.86
CA LEU A 106 16.23 13.30 11.22
C LEU A 106 17.32 14.33 11.54
N ASN A 107 17.29 14.86 12.76
CA ASN A 107 18.30 15.79 13.23
C ASN A 107 19.60 15.02 13.56
N LYS A 108 20.71 15.35 12.88
CA LYS A 108 22.03 14.74 13.11
C LYS A 108 22.47 14.79 14.59
N THR A 109 22.12 15.86 15.30
CA THR A 109 22.42 15.97 16.73
C THR A 109 21.64 14.95 17.55
N ALA A 110 20.36 14.73 17.23
CA ALA A 110 19.51 13.74 17.88
C ALA A 110 19.97 12.31 17.58
N ILE A 111 20.46 12.06 16.36
CA ILE A 111 21.10 10.79 15.98
C ILE A 111 22.35 10.56 16.85
N GLY A 112 23.23 11.55 16.94
CA GLY A 112 24.44 11.47 17.77
C GLY A 112 24.14 11.26 19.25
N GLU A 113 23.11 11.93 19.77
CA GLU A 113 22.63 11.74 21.15
C GLU A 113 22.17 10.29 21.38
N PHE A 114 21.33 9.74 20.50
CA PHE A 114 20.86 8.36 20.60
C PHE A 114 22.02 7.36 20.54
N LEU A 115 22.91 7.50 19.55
CA LEU A 115 24.04 6.57 19.37
C LEU A 115 25.12 6.71 20.46
N GLY A 116 25.17 7.84 21.16
CA GLY A 116 26.12 8.12 22.24
C GLY A 116 25.74 7.53 23.62
N GLU A 117 24.57 6.90 23.71
CA GLU A 117 24.07 6.30 24.94
C GLU A 117 24.83 5.02 25.35
N ARG A 118 24.86 4.72 26.65
CA ARG A 118 25.66 3.61 27.21
C ARG A 118 24.93 2.26 27.25
N GLU A 119 23.64 2.25 26.97
CA GLU A 119 22.83 1.04 27.00
C GLU A 119 23.16 0.12 25.83
N THR A 120 23.00 -1.20 26.02
CA THR A 120 23.40 -2.23 25.04
C THR A 120 22.75 -2.04 23.67
N LEU A 121 21.46 -1.71 23.63
CA LEU A 121 20.73 -1.47 22.38
C LEU A 121 21.38 -0.35 21.55
N HIS A 122 21.76 0.76 22.19
CA HIS A 122 22.32 1.93 21.52
C HIS A 122 23.74 1.64 21.01
N LEU A 123 24.54 0.92 21.80
CA LEU A 123 25.88 0.47 21.41
C LEU A 123 25.83 -0.50 20.22
N ASP A 124 24.90 -1.46 20.23
CA ASP A 124 24.72 -2.39 19.12
C ASP A 124 24.15 -1.68 17.88
N THR A 125 23.25 -0.72 18.06
CA THR A 125 22.77 0.14 16.98
C THR A 125 23.91 0.94 16.36
N LEU A 126 24.82 1.50 17.17
CA LEU A 126 25.99 2.22 16.68
C LEU A 126 26.93 1.31 15.86
N LYS A 127 27.19 0.07 16.31
CA LYS A 127 28.00 -0.88 15.52
C LYS A 127 27.41 -1.10 14.14
N VAL A 128 26.11 -1.42 14.07
CA VAL A 128 25.44 -1.64 12.79
C VAL A 128 25.39 -0.36 11.95
N PHE A 129 25.17 0.80 12.57
CA PHE A 129 25.17 2.09 11.88
C PHE A 129 26.52 2.40 11.21
N VAL A 130 27.62 2.07 11.88
CA VAL A 130 28.98 2.19 11.31
C VAL A 130 29.19 1.17 10.20
N GLU A 131 28.69 -0.07 10.34
CA GLU A 131 28.75 -1.10 9.28
C GLU A 131 27.98 -0.71 8.01
N LEU A 132 26.92 0.11 8.13
CA LEU A 132 26.18 0.64 6.98
C LEU A 132 27.00 1.68 6.17
N HIS A 133 28.09 2.20 6.73
CA HIS A 133 28.97 3.10 6.01
C HIS A 133 30.04 2.34 5.22
N GLU A 134 30.03 2.52 3.90
CA GLU A 134 31.09 2.01 3.04
C GLU A 134 32.32 2.93 3.11
N PHE A 135 33.33 2.53 3.90
CA PHE A 135 34.60 3.25 4.03
C PHE A 135 35.74 2.67 3.19
N ALA A 136 35.46 1.62 2.40
CA ALA A 136 36.47 1.01 1.54
C ALA A 136 37.06 2.06 0.58
N ASP A 137 38.38 2.02 0.39
CA ASP A 137 39.14 2.91 -0.49
C ASP A 137 39.05 4.42 -0.17
N LEU A 138 38.50 4.78 1.00
CA LEU A 138 38.49 6.16 1.49
C LEU A 138 39.68 6.43 2.41
N ASN A 139 40.29 7.60 2.25
CA ASN A 139 41.23 8.10 3.27
C ASN A 139 40.47 8.57 4.52
N LEU A 140 41.20 8.75 5.62
CA LEU A 140 40.62 9.13 6.92
C LEU A 140 39.73 10.38 6.84
N VAL A 141 40.14 11.40 6.10
CA VAL A 141 39.38 12.65 5.96
C VAL A 141 38.10 12.45 5.15
N GLN A 142 38.14 11.60 4.12
CA GLN A 142 36.97 11.24 3.32
C GLN A 142 35.96 10.43 4.14
N ALA A 143 36.42 9.41 4.87
CA ALA A 143 35.58 8.62 5.75
C ALA A 143 34.93 9.49 6.84
N LEU A 144 35.69 10.40 7.47
CA LEU A 144 35.15 11.34 8.46
C LEU A 144 34.12 12.31 7.88
N ARG A 145 34.32 12.81 6.66
CA ARG A 145 33.34 13.68 5.99
C ARG A 145 32.02 12.97 5.72
N GLN A 146 32.07 11.67 5.43
CA GLN A 146 30.86 10.88 5.19
C GLN A 146 30.13 10.53 6.49
N PHE A 147 30.87 10.33 7.58
CA PHE A 147 30.32 9.95 8.87
C PHE A 147 29.75 11.14 9.69
N LEU A 148 30.25 12.36 9.49
CA LEU A 148 29.87 13.59 10.23
C LEU A 148 28.83 14.43 9.46
#